data_AF-X1DS63-F1
#
_entry.id   AF-X1DS63-F1
#
_cell.length_a   1.000
_cell.length_b   1.000
_cell.length_c   1.000
_cell.angle_alpha   90.00
_cell.angle_beta   90.00
_cell.angle_gamma   90.00
#
_symmetry.space_group_name_H-M   'P 1'
#
loop_
_entity.id
_entity.type
_entity.pdbx_description
1 polymer ?
#
loop_
_entity_poly.entity_id
_entity_poly.type
_entity_poly.pdbx_seq_one_letter_code
_entity_poly.pdbx_strand_id
1 'polypeptide(L)'
;DGEHYPQVTYDAVAMLKKIYPGNFKGIIFLGGTEKLAISNLRGFFGEEVYTIKDIDIDFKAALEYFKPDIVYDLSDEPVVDYIVRMKIASFCLASKCSYMGPDFLFSYEKEDIHCIKPTLSIIGTGKRIGKTAVSSYISKIYTRQNVNVCVVAMGRGGPESPQIIRGDKIDITPEYLLGINNKGMHASSDYIEDALTSKITTVGCRRCGGGFGGKIFMTNIKEGIDIAVKLNPDLIIVEGSGASIPDVETDASICVIGAGQSWENIIG
;
A
#
# COMPACT_ATOMS: atom_id res chain seq x y z
N ASP A 1 -15.82 21.82 -1.41
CA ASP A 1 -16.45 21.60 -2.73
C ASP A 1 -17.20 22.86 -3.17
N GLY A 2 -17.92 22.81 -4.30
CA GLY A 2 -18.81 23.87 -4.78
C GLY A 2 -20.23 23.84 -4.24
N GLU A 3 -20.56 22.93 -3.33
CA GLU A 3 -21.88 22.85 -2.68
C GLU A 3 -22.00 23.81 -1.50
N HIS A 4 -20.91 23.97 -0.75
CA HIS A 4 -20.84 24.96 0.31
C HIS A 4 -20.84 26.39 -0.26
N TYR A 5 -21.51 27.30 0.45
CA TYR A 5 -21.41 28.73 0.15
C TYR A 5 -19.92 29.15 0.22
N PRO A 6 -19.35 29.83 -0.79
CA PRO A 6 -17.91 30.09 -0.87
C PRO A 6 -17.29 30.73 0.36
N GLN A 7 -18.04 31.62 1.04
CA GLN A 7 -17.57 32.26 2.27
C GLN A 7 -17.31 31.24 3.39
N VAL A 8 -18.14 30.20 3.50
CA VAL A 8 -17.95 29.14 4.51
C VAL A 8 -16.63 28.40 4.25
N THR A 9 -16.38 28.04 2.99
CA THR A 9 -15.11 27.41 2.59
C THR A 9 -13.91 28.33 2.82
N TYR A 10 -14.07 29.63 2.53
CA TYR A 10 -13.03 30.64 2.79
C TYR A 10 -12.68 30.72 4.27
N ASP A 11 -13.69 30.81 5.14
CA ASP A 11 -13.52 30.89 6.58
C ASP A 11 -12.88 29.61 7.14
N ALA A 12 -13.28 28.44 6.62
CA ALA A 12 -12.69 27.15 6.96
C ALA A 12 -11.21 27.07 6.56
N VAL A 13 -10.85 27.51 5.35
CA VAL A 13 -9.44 27.58 4.90
C VAL A 13 -8.63 28.54 5.78
N ALA A 14 -9.19 29.71 6.11
CA ALA A 14 -8.55 30.67 7.01
C ALA A 14 -8.36 30.09 8.42
N MET A 15 -9.29 29.26 8.90
CA MET A 15 -9.18 28.54 10.16
C MET A 15 -8.10 27.45 10.11
N LEU A 16 -8.07 26.62 9.05
CA LEU A 16 -7.07 25.57 8.87
C LEU A 16 -5.63 26.11 8.94
N LYS A 17 -5.38 27.25 8.28
CA LYS A 17 -4.06 27.92 8.31
C LYS A 17 -3.62 28.36 9.71
N LYS A 18 -4.57 28.55 10.64
CA LYS A 18 -4.28 28.91 12.04
C LYS A 18 -4.12 27.69 12.93
N ILE A 19 -4.87 26.62 12.65
CA ILE A 19 -4.86 25.38 13.45
C ILE A 19 -3.62 24.55 13.14
N TYR A 20 -3.29 24.38 11.87
CA TYR A 20 -2.19 23.51 11.45
C TYR A 20 -0.93 24.32 11.14
N PRO A 21 0.23 23.95 11.72
CA PRO A 21 1.50 24.52 11.32
C PRO A 21 1.88 24.03 9.91
N GLY A 22 2.46 24.90 9.10
CA GLY A 22 2.94 24.54 7.77
C GLY A 22 2.70 25.61 6.71
N ASN A 23 3.00 25.27 5.46
CA ASN A 23 2.79 26.14 4.32
C ASN A 23 1.53 25.70 3.56
N PHE A 24 0.51 26.56 3.53
CA PHE A 24 -0.67 26.32 2.71
C PHE A 24 -0.28 26.34 1.22
N LYS A 25 -0.51 25.22 0.51
CA LYS A 25 -0.08 25.07 -0.90
C LYS A 25 -1.10 25.57 -1.90
N GLY A 26 -2.38 25.49 -1.58
CA GLY A 26 -3.48 25.86 -2.45
C GLY A 26 -4.72 25.00 -2.19
N ILE A 27 -5.71 25.16 -3.06
CA ILE A 27 -7.03 24.52 -2.96
C ILE A 27 -7.22 23.62 -4.18
N ILE A 28 -7.55 22.36 -3.96
CA ILE A 28 -8.11 21.49 -4.99
C ILE A 28 -9.62 21.67 -4.93
N PHE A 29 -10.20 22.26 -5.96
CA PHE A 29 -11.62 22.58 -6.01
C PHE A 29 -12.37 21.58 -6.89
N LEU A 30 -13.44 21.00 -6.35
CA LEU A 30 -14.28 20.00 -6.97
C LEU A 30 -15.76 20.31 -6.80
N GLY A 31 -16.57 19.76 -7.70
CA GLY A 31 -18.01 19.99 -7.77
C GLY A 31 -18.38 21.14 -8.71
N GLY A 32 -19.70 21.31 -8.86
CA GLY A 32 -20.27 22.32 -9.72
C GLY A 32 -20.00 23.75 -9.25
N THR A 33 -19.81 24.68 -10.19
CA THR A 33 -19.74 26.12 -9.88
C THR A 33 -21.09 26.81 -10.10
N GLU A 34 -22.15 26.08 -10.45
CA GLU A 34 -23.45 26.65 -10.83
C GLU A 34 -24.12 27.41 -9.68
N LYS A 35 -23.85 27.02 -8.43
CA LYS A 35 -24.30 27.72 -7.22
C LYS A 35 -23.40 28.88 -6.82
N LEU A 36 -22.24 29.03 -7.49
CA LEU A 36 -21.26 30.05 -7.18
C LEU A 36 -21.47 31.24 -8.11
N ALA A 37 -21.85 32.39 -7.54
CA ALA A 37 -21.86 33.67 -8.26
C ALA A 37 -20.43 34.20 -8.56
N ILE A 38 -19.39 33.40 -8.29
CA ILE A 38 -17.99 33.78 -8.32
C ILE A 38 -17.34 33.14 -9.55
N SER A 39 -16.97 33.97 -10.52
CA SER A 39 -16.25 33.52 -11.73
C SER A 39 -14.74 33.39 -11.53
N ASN A 40 -14.18 34.04 -10.51
CA ASN A 40 -12.74 34.03 -10.20
C ASN A 40 -12.48 33.47 -8.81
N LEU A 41 -12.40 32.14 -8.70
CA LEU A 41 -12.14 31.44 -7.43
C LEU A 41 -10.77 31.83 -6.84
N ARG A 42 -9.72 31.94 -7.66
CA ARG A 42 -8.38 32.32 -7.22
C ARG A 42 -8.38 33.71 -6.57
N GLY A 43 -9.05 34.68 -7.20
CA GLY A 43 -9.19 36.03 -6.66
C GLY A 43 -10.01 36.08 -5.37
N PHE A 44 -11.05 35.26 -5.25
CA PHE A 44 -11.89 35.20 -4.06
C PHE A 44 -11.16 34.58 -2.86
N PHE A 45 -10.50 33.44 -3.05
CA PHE A 45 -9.76 32.78 -1.97
C PHE A 45 -8.44 33.47 -1.65
N GLY A 46 -7.87 34.23 -2.60
CA GLY A 46 -6.53 34.81 -2.48
C GLY A 46 -5.42 33.74 -2.48
N GLU A 47 -5.73 32.55 -2.99
CA GLU A 47 -4.88 31.37 -2.98
C GLU A 47 -4.86 30.70 -4.35
N GLU A 48 -3.83 29.91 -4.63
CA GLU A 48 -3.83 29.04 -5.80
C GLU A 48 -4.99 28.04 -5.73
N VAL A 49 -5.76 27.95 -6.81
CA VAL A 49 -6.90 27.03 -6.93
C VAL A 49 -6.70 26.17 -8.18
N TYR A 50 -6.76 24.85 -8.01
CA TYR A 50 -6.76 23.87 -9.09
C TYR A 50 -8.14 23.24 -9.16
N THR A 51 -8.89 23.53 -10.23
CA THR A 51 -10.24 22.97 -10.43
C THR A 51 -10.15 21.61 -11.11
N ILE A 52 -10.79 20.60 -10.54
CA ILE A 52 -10.91 19.26 -11.10
C ILE A 52 -12.33 19.03 -11.61
N LYS A 53 -12.47 18.28 -12.70
CA LYS A 53 -13.77 17.86 -13.27
C LYS A 53 -13.98 16.36 -13.15
N ASP A 54 -12.92 15.61 -13.34
CA ASP A 54 -12.91 14.16 -13.19
C ASP A 54 -11.88 13.79 -12.13
N ILE A 55 -12.34 13.16 -11.05
CA ILE A 55 -11.47 12.80 -9.95
C ILE A 55 -10.42 11.75 -10.33
N ASP A 56 -10.77 10.85 -11.26
CA ASP A 56 -9.90 9.75 -11.65
C ASP A 56 -8.73 10.23 -12.53
N ILE A 57 -8.88 11.39 -13.18
CA ILE A 57 -7.89 11.98 -14.09
C ILE A 57 -7.19 13.18 -13.46
N ASP A 58 -7.96 14.15 -12.98
CA ASP A 58 -7.46 15.49 -12.66
C ASP A 58 -6.84 15.57 -11.26
N PHE A 59 -7.27 14.70 -10.32
CA PHE A 59 -6.82 14.77 -8.94
C PHE A 59 -5.32 14.48 -8.82
N LYS A 60 -4.81 13.51 -9.57
CA LYS A 60 -3.37 13.21 -9.64
C LYS A 60 -2.58 14.41 -10.16
N ALA A 61 -3.05 15.08 -11.21
CA ALA A 61 -2.40 16.27 -11.75
C ALA A 61 -2.38 17.42 -10.72
N ALA A 62 -3.45 17.57 -9.94
CA ALA A 62 -3.50 18.55 -8.85
C ALA A 62 -2.47 18.25 -7.74
N LEU A 63 -2.31 16.97 -7.35
CA LEU A 63 -1.27 16.56 -6.40
C LEU A 63 0.14 16.82 -6.95
N GLU A 64 0.40 16.57 -8.23
CA GLU A 64 1.69 16.85 -8.88
C GLU A 64 1.99 18.35 -8.98
N TYR A 65 0.96 19.18 -9.18
CA TYR A 65 1.07 20.64 -9.21
C TYR A 65 1.44 21.20 -7.83
N PHE A 66 0.71 20.81 -6.78
CA PHE A 66 0.90 21.37 -5.43
C PHE A 66 2.02 20.69 -4.63
N LYS A 67 2.29 19.42 -4.89
CA LYS A 67 3.19 18.54 -4.13
C LYS A 67 2.98 18.65 -2.60
N PRO A 68 1.76 18.40 -2.10
CA PRO A 68 1.45 18.54 -0.69
C PRO A 68 1.96 17.34 0.13
N ASP A 69 2.35 17.60 1.37
CA ASP A 69 2.62 16.53 2.35
C ASP A 69 1.31 15.96 2.93
N ILE A 70 0.27 16.81 3.03
CA ILE A 70 -1.06 16.48 3.55
C ILE A 70 -2.14 17.18 2.71
N VAL A 71 -3.16 16.45 2.30
CA VAL A 71 -4.43 16.99 1.80
C VAL A 71 -5.45 16.97 2.94
N TYR A 72 -6.02 18.13 3.25
CA TYR A 72 -7.12 18.25 4.22
C TYR A 72 -8.47 18.32 3.49
N ASP A 73 -9.39 17.43 3.83
CA ASP A 73 -10.72 17.35 3.26
C ASP A 73 -11.69 18.32 3.94
N LEU A 74 -12.23 19.25 3.15
CA LEU A 74 -13.33 20.14 3.53
C LEU A 74 -14.60 19.87 2.71
N SER A 75 -14.65 18.75 1.99
CA SER A 75 -15.76 18.41 1.12
C SER A 75 -16.77 17.46 1.77
N ASP A 76 -17.99 17.49 1.25
CA ASP A 76 -19.09 16.66 1.76
C ASP A 76 -20.00 16.12 0.64
N GLU A 77 -20.95 15.27 1.02
CA GLU A 77 -22.00 14.79 0.14
C GLU A 77 -22.83 15.97 -0.42
N PRO A 78 -23.25 15.92 -1.70
CA PRO A 78 -23.13 14.80 -2.64
C PRO A 78 -21.84 14.80 -3.49
N VAL A 79 -20.94 15.77 -3.33
CA VAL A 79 -19.75 15.88 -4.21
C VAL A 79 -18.70 14.84 -3.84
N VAL A 80 -18.54 14.58 -2.54
CA VAL A 80 -17.59 13.60 -2.03
C VAL A 80 -18.28 12.69 -1.02
N ASP A 81 -18.70 11.54 -1.53
CA ASP A 81 -19.20 10.43 -0.71
C ASP A 81 -18.06 9.52 -0.24
N TYR A 82 -18.39 8.43 0.45
CA TYR A 82 -17.41 7.47 0.96
C TYR A 82 -16.53 6.82 -0.11
N ILE A 83 -17.07 6.55 -1.30
CA ILE A 83 -16.34 5.93 -2.40
C ILE A 83 -15.32 6.93 -2.94
N VAL A 84 -15.76 8.17 -3.18
CA VAL A 84 -14.89 9.26 -3.64
C VAL A 84 -13.79 9.57 -2.62
N ARG A 85 -14.08 9.56 -1.31
CA ARG A 85 -13.05 9.72 -0.25
C ARG A 85 -12.00 8.62 -0.31
N MET A 86 -12.38 7.36 -0.54
CA MET A 86 -11.42 6.25 -0.65
C MET A 86 -10.54 6.36 -1.88
N LYS A 87 -11.07 6.86 -3.00
CA LYS A 87 -10.27 7.21 -4.17
C LYS A 87 -9.26 8.33 -3.88
N ILE A 88 -9.71 9.41 -3.23
CA ILE A 88 -8.83 10.52 -2.81
C ILE A 88 -7.71 10.00 -1.92
N ALA A 89 -8.05 9.21 -0.89
CA ALA A 89 -7.07 8.59 -0.01
C ALA A 89 -6.04 7.78 -0.80
N SER A 90 -6.49 6.97 -1.77
CA SER A 90 -5.63 6.16 -2.62
C SER A 90 -4.68 7.00 -3.47
N PHE A 91 -5.17 8.07 -4.11
CA PHE A 91 -4.33 8.98 -4.89
C PHE A 91 -3.31 9.73 -4.03
N CYS A 92 -3.71 10.19 -2.84
CA CYS A 92 -2.82 10.84 -1.90
C CYS A 92 -1.68 9.88 -1.47
N LEU A 93 -2.02 8.68 -1.00
CA LEU A 93 -1.03 7.71 -0.54
C LEU A 93 -0.07 7.29 -1.67
N ALA A 94 -0.60 7.05 -2.88
CA ALA A 94 0.23 6.74 -4.06
C ALA A 94 1.17 7.90 -4.43
N SER A 95 0.80 9.14 -4.11
CA SER A 95 1.59 10.34 -4.34
C SER A 95 2.46 10.73 -3.15
N LYS A 96 2.64 9.83 -2.17
CA LYS A 96 3.43 10.06 -0.95
C LYS A 96 2.88 11.20 -0.08
N CYS A 97 1.56 11.34 -0.05
CA CYS A 97 0.83 12.39 0.64
C CYS A 97 -0.17 11.78 1.63
N SER A 98 -0.27 12.34 2.83
CA SER A 98 -1.32 11.95 3.77
C SER A 98 -2.66 12.60 3.40
N TYR A 99 -3.75 11.95 3.76
CA TYR A 99 -5.10 12.50 3.57
C TYR A 99 -5.84 12.53 4.89
N MET A 100 -6.33 13.70 5.27
CA MET A 100 -6.95 13.94 6.57
C MET A 100 -8.28 14.64 6.39
N GLY A 101 -9.25 14.31 7.22
CA GLY A 101 -10.50 15.05 7.36
C GLY A 101 -10.78 15.38 8.82
N PRO A 102 -11.97 15.87 9.15
CA PRO A 102 -12.37 16.22 10.51
C PRO A 102 -12.26 15.07 11.52
N ASP A 103 -12.48 13.82 11.08
CA ASP A 103 -12.57 12.64 11.94
C ASP A 103 -11.73 11.44 11.45
N PHE A 104 -10.93 11.60 10.39
CA PHE A 104 -10.09 10.55 9.83
C PHE A 104 -8.70 11.02 9.43
N LEU A 105 -7.74 10.09 9.42
CA LEU A 105 -6.38 10.29 8.91
C LEU A 105 -5.88 9.02 8.22
N PHE A 106 -5.56 9.15 6.93
CA PHE A 106 -4.77 8.22 6.15
C PHE A 106 -3.34 8.75 6.12
N SER A 107 -2.48 8.21 6.99
CA SER A 107 -1.08 8.60 7.07
C SER A 107 -0.27 7.92 5.98
N TYR A 108 0.43 8.73 5.18
CA TYR A 108 1.58 8.25 4.43
C TYR A 108 2.78 8.22 5.39
N GLU A 109 3.40 7.04 5.49
CA GLU A 109 4.69 6.87 6.15
C GLU A 109 5.69 6.42 5.09
N LYS A 110 6.90 6.98 5.15
CA LYS A 110 7.96 6.55 4.25
C LYS A 110 8.38 5.14 4.65
N GLU A 111 8.58 4.29 3.65
CA GLU A 111 9.16 2.96 3.88
C GLU A 111 10.56 3.11 4.48
N ASP A 112 10.78 2.45 5.62
CA ASP A 112 12.00 2.60 6.42
C ASP A 112 12.95 1.39 6.29
N ILE A 113 12.55 0.35 5.56
CA ILE A 113 13.37 -0.86 5.37
C ILE A 113 13.96 -0.84 3.96
N HIS A 114 15.24 -0.46 3.88
CA HIS A 114 16.04 -0.54 2.66
C HIS A 114 16.81 -1.87 2.60
N CYS A 115 16.82 -2.50 1.43
CA CYS A 115 17.58 -3.72 1.18
C CYS A 115 18.81 -3.43 0.32
N ILE A 116 19.96 -4.02 0.67
CA ILE A 116 21.19 -3.89 -0.14
C ILE A 116 21.24 -4.85 -1.34
N LYS A 117 20.30 -5.79 -1.41
CA LYS A 117 20.17 -6.77 -2.50
C LYS A 117 19.09 -6.30 -3.47
N PRO A 118 19.16 -6.69 -4.76
CA PRO A 118 18.03 -6.52 -5.67
C PRO A 118 16.74 -7.09 -5.08
N THR A 119 15.66 -6.33 -5.21
CA THR A 119 14.37 -6.64 -4.59
C THR A 119 13.21 -6.55 -5.57
N LEU A 120 12.23 -7.42 -5.38
CA LEU A 120 10.96 -7.40 -6.11
C LEU A 120 9.82 -7.62 -5.12
N SER A 121 8.89 -6.68 -5.02
CA SER A 121 7.66 -6.90 -4.24
C SER A 121 6.58 -7.59 -5.09
N ILE A 122 5.88 -8.54 -4.47
CA ILE A 122 4.68 -9.16 -5.01
C ILE A 122 3.53 -8.87 -4.06
N ILE A 123 2.73 -7.88 -4.43
CA ILE A 123 1.61 -7.38 -3.65
C ILE A 123 0.30 -7.67 -4.39
N GLY A 124 -0.82 -7.25 -3.81
CA GLY A 124 -2.06 -7.37 -4.52
C GLY A 124 -3.24 -6.76 -3.81
N THR A 125 -4.34 -6.67 -4.53
CA THR A 125 -5.56 -5.95 -4.11
C THR A 125 -6.48 -6.78 -3.22
N GLY A 126 -6.07 -7.99 -2.81
CA GLY A 126 -6.98 -8.88 -2.09
C GLY A 126 -6.38 -10.21 -1.62
N LYS A 127 -7.23 -11.01 -0.98
CA LYS A 127 -6.89 -12.37 -0.53
C LYS A 127 -7.24 -13.38 -1.61
N ARG A 128 -6.43 -14.45 -1.72
CA ARG A 128 -6.65 -15.57 -2.66
C ARG A 128 -6.68 -15.17 -4.15
N ILE A 129 -5.88 -14.19 -4.51
CA ILE A 129 -5.76 -13.68 -5.89
C ILE A 129 -4.57 -14.26 -6.66
N GLY A 130 -3.79 -15.17 -6.05
CA GLY A 130 -2.65 -15.84 -6.70
C GLY A 130 -1.27 -15.19 -6.52
N LYS A 131 -1.05 -14.34 -5.51
CA LYS A 131 0.29 -13.76 -5.21
C LYS A 131 1.38 -14.81 -5.07
N THR A 132 1.17 -15.79 -4.18
CA THR A 132 2.11 -16.89 -3.92
C THR A 132 2.37 -17.71 -5.18
N ALA A 133 1.35 -17.96 -6.00
CA ALA A 133 1.51 -18.63 -7.29
C ALA A 133 2.40 -17.83 -8.27
N VAL A 134 2.23 -16.51 -8.34
CA VAL A 134 3.08 -15.61 -9.14
C VAL A 134 4.50 -15.58 -8.58
N SER A 135 4.66 -15.46 -7.26
CA SER A 135 5.94 -15.48 -6.54
C SER A 135 6.74 -16.75 -6.80
N SER A 136 6.10 -17.90 -6.61
CA SER A 136 6.67 -19.21 -6.90
C SER A 136 7.00 -19.41 -8.38
N TYR A 137 6.18 -18.91 -9.30
CA TYR A 137 6.43 -19.01 -10.74
C TYR A 137 7.63 -18.17 -11.18
N ILE A 138 7.70 -16.91 -10.75
CA ILE A 138 8.83 -16.01 -11.02
C ILE A 138 10.12 -16.57 -10.42
N SER A 139 10.06 -17.07 -9.19
CA SER A 139 11.19 -17.74 -8.53
C SER A 139 11.74 -18.88 -9.38
N LYS A 140 10.87 -19.73 -9.94
CA LYS A 140 11.30 -20.82 -10.85
C LYS A 140 11.95 -20.31 -12.13
N ILE A 141 11.47 -19.21 -12.72
CA ILE A 141 12.07 -18.62 -13.92
C ILE A 141 13.50 -18.20 -13.62
N TYR A 142 13.72 -17.47 -12.53
CA TYR A 142 15.04 -16.99 -12.12
C TYR A 142 15.98 -18.12 -11.70
N THR A 143 15.50 -19.11 -10.94
CA THR A 143 16.30 -20.29 -10.58
C THR A 143 16.77 -21.05 -11.82
N ARG A 144 15.94 -21.17 -12.88
CA ARG A 144 16.36 -21.78 -14.17
C ARG A 144 17.43 -20.99 -14.90
N GLN A 145 17.58 -19.70 -14.58
CA GLN A 145 18.63 -18.83 -15.09
C GLN A 145 19.84 -18.75 -14.14
N ASN A 146 19.92 -19.64 -13.14
CA ASN A 146 20.95 -19.68 -12.11
C ASN A 146 21.01 -18.44 -11.21
N VAL A 147 19.88 -17.74 -11.04
CA VAL A 147 19.73 -16.67 -10.06
C VAL A 147 19.28 -17.29 -8.73
N ASN A 148 20.04 -17.07 -7.66
CA ASN A 148 19.68 -17.52 -6.32
C ASN A 148 18.59 -16.61 -5.71
N VAL A 149 17.36 -17.10 -5.67
CA VAL A 149 16.20 -16.35 -5.16
C VAL A 149 15.91 -16.73 -3.71
N CYS A 150 15.61 -15.72 -2.89
CA CYS A 150 15.03 -15.89 -1.56
C CYS A 150 13.68 -15.17 -1.48
N VAL A 151 12.60 -15.87 -1.09
CA VAL A 151 11.31 -15.23 -0.81
C VAL A 151 11.21 -14.88 0.67
N VAL A 152 10.85 -13.65 1.00
CA VAL A 152 10.47 -13.20 2.34
C VAL A 152 8.98 -12.92 2.32
N ALA A 153 8.20 -13.78 2.99
CA ALA A 153 6.74 -13.66 3.00
C ALA A 153 6.23 -13.45 4.42
N MET A 154 5.32 -12.48 4.59
CA MET A 154 4.65 -12.26 5.87
C MET A 154 3.22 -12.81 5.87
N GLY A 155 2.86 -13.54 6.92
CA GLY A 155 1.55 -14.16 7.07
C GLY A 155 0.79 -13.67 8.29
N ARG A 156 -0.55 -13.82 8.27
CA ARG A 156 -1.37 -13.65 9.49
C ARG A 156 -1.08 -14.73 10.54
N GLY A 157 -0.70 -15.92 10.09
CA GLY A 157 -0.26 -17.05 10.93
C GLY A 157 1.26 -17.22 10.96
N GLY A 158 2.03 -16.20 10.59
CA GLY A 158 3.48 -16.29 10.54
C GLY A 158 4.13 -16.54 11.89
N PRO A 159 5.40 -16.97 11.91
CA PRO A 159 6.12 -17.31 13.14
C PRO A 159 6.52 -16.08 13.96
N GLU A 160 6.73 -16.28 15.26
CA GLU A 160 7.10 -15.22 16.21
C GLU A 160 8.42 -14.51 15.84
N SER A 161 9.43 -15.31 15.52
CA SER A 161 10.69 -14.87 14.91
C SER A 161 10.76 -15.38 13.47
N PRO A 162 11.45 -14.69 12.55
CA PRO A 162 11.51 -15.15 11.17
C PRO A 162 12.08 -16.57 11.05
N GLN A 163 11.46 -17.41 10.22
CA GLN A 163 11.84 -18.81 10.04
C GLN A 163 12.35 -19.07 8.64
N ILE A 164 13.51 -19.71 8.55
CA ILE A 164 14.12 -20.07 7.27
C ILE A 164 13.67 -21.47 6.89
N ILE A 165 13.19 -21.64 5.68
CA ILE A 165 13.03 -22.95 5.05
C ILE A 165 13.98 -23.04 3.85
N ARG A 166 14.85 -24.05 3.86
CA ARG A 166 15.74 -24.38 2.75
C ARG A 166 15.05 -25.35 1.81
N GLY A 167 14.03 -24.89 1.07
CA GLY A 167 13.29 -25.71 0.11
C GLY A 167 14.18 -26.26 -1.03
N ASP A 168 15.35 -25.67 -1.21
CA ASP A 168 16.44 -26.13 -2.08
C ASP A 168 17.20 -27.35 -1.52
N LYS A 169 17.07 -27.64 -0.22
CA LYS A 169 17.83 -28.70 0.48
C LYS A 169 16.95 -29.76 1.13
N ILE A 170 15.67 -29.48 1.33
CA ILE A 170 14.76 -30.40 1.99
C ILE A 170 13.58 -30.75 1.08
N ASP A 171 13.01 -31.92 1.29
CA ASP A 171 11.70 -32.23 0.75
C ASP A 171 10.61 -31.95 1.79
N ILE A 172 9.58 -31.23 1.38
CA ILE A 172 8.47 -30.82 2.25
C ILE A 172 7.35 -31.84 2.04
N THR A 173 7.28 -32.82 2.94
CA THR A 173 6.28 -33.89 2.90
C THR A 173 5.08 -33.59 3.79
N PRO A 174 3.96 -34.34 3.69
CA PRO A 174 2.86 -34.22 4.65
C PRO A 174 3.30 -34.37 6.11
N GLU A 175 4.23 -35.28 6.41
CA GLU A 175 4.77 -35.51 7.76
C GLU A 175 5.57 -34.30 8.26
N TYR A 176 6.32 -33.64 7.37
CA TYR A 176 7.01 -32.40 7.69
C TYR A 176 6.02 -31.30 8.11
N LEU A 177 4.93 -31.14 7.35
CA LEU A 177 3.87 -30.17 7.65
C LEU A 177 3.14 -30.49 8.96
N LEU A 178 2.81 -31.76 9.19
CA LEU A 178 2.23 -32.21 10.46
C LEU A 178 3.18 -31.96 11.63
N GLY A 179 4.49 -32.14 11.43
CA GLY A 179 5.52 -31.82 12.42
C GLY A 179 5.58 -30.33 12.78
N ILE A 180 5.37 -29.43 11.82
CA ILE A 180 5.23 -27.99 12.07
C ILE A 180 3.97 -27.71 12.90
N ASN A 181 2.84 -28.30 12.51
CA ASN A 181 1.57 -28.11 13.20
C ASN A 181 1.60 -28.62 14.66
N ASN A 182 2.22 -29.78 14.90
CA ASN A 182 2.35 -30.36 16.24
C ASN A 182 3.22 -29.51 17.18
N LYS A 183 4.05 -28.62 16.65
CA LYS A 183 4.82 -27.61 17.41
C LYS A 183 4.02 -26.33 17.67
N GLY A 184 2.73 -26.30 17.33
CA GLY A 184 1.86 -25.13 17.48
C GLY A 184 2.06 -24.05 16.41
N MET A 185 2.79 -24.36 15.34
CA MET A 185 3.07 -23.42 14.25
C MET A 185 2.10 -23.61 13.08
N HIS A 186 1.89 -22.54 12.30
CA HIS A 186 0.96 -22.58 11.18
C HIS A 186 1.58 -23.21 9.93
N ALA A 187 1.26 -24.49 9.69
CA ALA A 187 1.83 -25.29 8.60
C ALA A 187 1.31 -24.93 7.19
N SER A 188 0.31 -24.06 7.07
CA SER A 188 -0.26 -23.59 5.79
C SER A 188 0.03 -22.11 5.53
N SER A 189 1.27 -21.70 5.80
CA SER A 189 1.74 -20.33 5.58
C SER A 189 2.41 -20.17 4.21
N ASP A 190 2.27 -18.99 3.61
CA ASP A 190 2.70 -18.70 2.23
C ASP A 190 4.20 -19.04 1.98
N TYR A 191 5.11 -18.71 2.91
CA TYR A 191 6.54 -19.05 2.79
C TYR A 191 6.84 -20.57 2.72
N ILE A 192 5.96 -21.41 3.28
CA ILE A 192 6.06 -22.87 3.20
C ILE A 192 5.60 -23.34 1.83
N GLU A 193 4.51 -22.74 1.30
CA GLU A 193 4.01 -23.00 -0.04
C GLU A 193 5.04 -22.61 -1.11
N ASP A 194 5.69 -21.46 -0.97
CA ASP A 194 6.77 -21.04 -1.86
C ASP A 194 7.95 -22.02 -1.82
N ALA A 195 8.41 -22.41 -0.63
CA ALA A 195 9.50 -23.37 -0.48
C ALA A 195 9.15 -24.73 -1.10
N LEU A 196 7.91 -25.21 -0.87
CA LEU A 196 7.41 -26.48 -1.37
C LEU A 196 7.34 -26.49 -2.90
N THR A 197 6.72 -25.45 -3.47
CA THR A 197 6.38 -25.45 -4.90
C THR A 197 7.53 -24.99 -5.76
N SER A 198 8.37 -24.05 -5.29
CA SER A 198 9.47 -23.46 -6.06
C SER A 198 10.86 -23.99 -5.70
N LYS A 199 10.99 -24.77 -4.61
CA LYS A 199 12.25 -25.40 -4.17
C LYS A 199 13.39 -24.40 -3.97
N ILE A 200 13.07 -23.23 -3.41
CA ILE A 200 14.03 -22.18 -3.07
C ILE A 200 14.16 -22.01 -1.55
N THR A 201 15.06 -21.11 -1.13
CA THR A 201 15.08 -20.64 0.25
C THR A 201 13.95 -19.63 0.50
N THR A 202 13.24 -19.77 1.62
CA THR A 202 12.22 -18.81 2.04
C THR A 202 12.41 -18.40 3.49
N VAL A 203 11.93 -17.19 3.82
CA VAL A 203 11.91 -16.64 5.17
C VAL A 203 10.46 -16.27 5.51
N GLY A 204 9.87 -17.02 6.43
CA GLY A 204 8.53 -16.77 6.95
C GLY A 204 8.54 -15.72 8.03
N CYS A 205 7.72 -14.68 7.85
CA CYS A 205 7.50 -13.58 8.78
C CYS A 205 6.02 -13.54 9.21
N ARG A 206 5.70 -12.75 10.25
CA ARG A 206 4.33 -12.51 10.72
C ARG A 206 3.93 -11.07 10.58
N ARG A 207 2.62 -10.85 10.52
CA ARG A 207 2.03 -9.52 10.64
C ARG A 207 0.69 -9.54 11.36
N CYS A 208 0.29 -8.40 11.93
CA CYS A 208 -1.04 -8.18 12.51
C CYS A 208 -1.56 -6.78 12.14
N GLY A 209 -2.89 -6.66 12.01
CA GLY A 209 -3.55 -5.44 11.53
C GLY A 209 -3.51 -5.29 10.01
N GLY A 210 -4.42 -4.48 9.48
CA GLY A 210 -4.49 -4.10 8.07
C GLY A 210 -5.34 -2.85 7.93
N GLY A 211 -4.72 -1.77 7.46
CA GLY A 211 -5.38 -0.49 7.17
C GLY A 211 -5.85 -0.40 5.72
N PHE A 212 -6.67 0.61 5.43
CA PHE A 212 -7.21 0.87 4.10
C PHE A 212 -6.14 1.11 3.03
N GLY A 213 -5.05 1.80 3.38
CA GLY A 213 -3.90 2.02 2.50
C GLY A 213 -2.91 0.86 2.41
N GLY A 214 -3.27 -0.34 2.86
CA GLY A 214 -2.36 -1.50 2.90
C GLY A 214 -1.41 -1.55 4.11
N LYS A 215 -1.40 -0.50 4.95
CA LYS A 215 -0.57 -0.41 6.17
C LYS A 215 -0.82 -1.57 7.14
N ILE A 216 0.22 -1.94 7.87
CA ILE A 216 0.22 -3.00 8.88
C ILE A 216 0.56 -2.40 10.23
N PHE A 217 -0.04 -2.92 11.30
CA PHE A 217 0.21 -2.41 12.65
C PHE A 217 1.47 -3.02 13.27
N MET A 218 1.69 -4.32 13.08
CA MET A 218 2.82 -5.06 13.65
C MET A 218 3.37 -6.04 12.63
N THR A 219 4.69 -6.13 12.48
CA THR A 219 5.38 -7.11 11.64
C THR A 219 6.80 -7.37 12.14
N ASN A 220 7.38 -8.53 11.83
CA ASN A 220 8.81 -8.83 12.02
C ASN A 220 9.58 -8.88 10.69
N ILE A 221 9.02 -8.30 9.62
CA ILE A 221 9.61 -8.38 8.27
C ILE A 221 11.00 -7.77 8.17
N LYS A 222 11.33 -6.74 8.97
CA LYS A 222 12.68 -6.15 9.03
C LYS A 222 13.73 -7.20 9.39
N GLU A 223 13.48 -7.95 10.46
CA GLU A 223 14.34 -9.06 10.88
C GLU A 223 14.42 -10.15 9.79
N GLY A 224 13.30 -10.38 9.10
CA GLY A 224 13.23 -11.32 7.97
C GLY A 224 14.10 -10.89 6.79
N ILE A 225 14.09 -9.61 6.43
CA ILE A 225 14.94 -9.02 5.39
C ILE A 225 16.41 -9.13 5.81
N ASP A 226 16.76 -8.79 7.05
CA ASP A 226 18.13 -8.91 7.56
C ASP A 226 18.65 -10.35 7.50
N ILE A 227 17.80 -11.33 7.80
CA ILE A 227 18.11 -12.75 7.66
C ILE A 227 18.29 -13.13 6.19
N ALA A 228 17.39 -12.69 5.32
CA ALA A 228 17.47 -12.96 3.88
C ALA A 228 18.77 -12.40 3.27
N VAL A 229 19.17 -11.19 3.64
CA VAL A 229 20.44 -10.59 3.20
C VAL A 229 21.64 -11.44 3.61
N LYS A 230 21.66 -11.96 4.84
CA LYS A 230 22.74 -12.85 5.34
C LYS A 230 22.81 -14.19 4.62
N LEU A 231 21.70 -14.67 4.08
CA LEU A 231 21.67 -15.86 3.22
C LEU A 231 22.30 -15.62 1.83
N ASN A 232 22.65 -14.36 1.54
CA ASN A 232 23.35 -13.90 0.34
C ASN A 232 22.71 -14.35 -0.98
N PRO A 233 21.39 -14.16 -1.19
CA PRO A 233 20.76 -14.37 -2.49
C PRO A 233 21.19 -13.31 -3.50
N ASP A 234 20.92 -13.59 -4.77
CA ASP A 234 21.04 -12.65 -5.88
C ASP A 234 19.80 -11.76 -6.00
N LEU A 235 18.63 -12.28 -5.61
CA LEU A 235 17.34 -11.59 -5.64
C LEU A 235 16.51 -11.92 -4.39
N ILE A 236 15.93 -10.90 -3.77
CA ILE A 236 14.95 -11.06 -2.69
C ILE A 236 13.55 -10.70 -3.20
N ILE A 237 12.62 -11.64 -3.13
CA ILE A 237 11.21 -11.38 -3.42
C ILE A 237 10.48 -11.14 -2.09
N VAL A 238 9.78 -10.01 -1.98
CA VAL A 238 9.04 -9.63 -0.77
C VAL A 238 7.54 -9.80 -1.02
N GLU A 239 6.90 -10.75 -0.35
CA GLU A 239 5.49 -11.08 -0.58
C GLU A 239 4.55 -10.43 0.44
N GLY A 240 3.50 -9.77 -0.08
CA GLY A 240 2.43 -9.15 0.70
C GLY A 240 1.37 -10.12 1.21
N SER A 241 0.56 -9.69 2.18
CA SER A 241 -0.41 -10.55 2.88
C SER A 241 -1.85 -10.09 2.68
N GLY A 242 -2.59 -10.74 1.77
CA GLY A 242 -3.90 -10.22 1.34
C GLY A 242 -3.71 -8.90 0.58
N ALA A 243 -4.34 -7.81 1.06
CA ALA A 243 -4.13 -6.45 0.56
C ALA A 243 -3.08 -5.65 1.36
N SER A 244 -2.45 -6.27 2.37
CA SER A 244 -1.45 -5.61 3.20
C SER A 244 -0.09 -5.61 2.52
N ILE A 245 0.55 -4.44 2.46
CA ILE A 245 1.80 -4.18 1.75
C ILE A 245 2.96 -4.27 2.76
N PRO A 246 4.05 -5.01 2.44
CA PRO A 246 5.28 -4.99 3.23
C PRO A 246 5.85 -3.57 3.34
N ASP A 247 6.28 -3.16 4.53
CA ASP A 247 6.95 -1.87 4.74
C ASP A 247 8.43 -1.93 4.32
N VAL A 248 8.68 -2.36 3.08
CA VAL A 248 10.01 -2.58 2.52
C VAL A 248 10.11 -1.86 1.19
N GLU A 249 11.08 -0.94 1.07
CA GLU A 249 11.34 -0.28 -0.21
C GLU A 249 11.94 -1.30 -1.17
N THR A 250 11.27 -1.50 -2.30
CA THR A 250 11.66 -2.48 -3.32
C THR A 250 11.96 -1.82 -4.66
N ASP A 251 12.94 -2.37 -5.39
CA ASP A 251 13.39 -1.82 -6.69
C ASP A 251 12.29 -1.89 -7.77
N ALA A 252 11.43 -2.92 -7.68
CA ALA A 252 10.30 -3.12 -8.56
C ALA A 252 9.13 -3.76 -7.80
N SER A 253 7.91 -3.56 -8.33
CA SER A 253 6.69 -4.17 -7.78
C SER A 253 5.82 -4.80 -8.86
N ILE A 254 5.24 -5.95 -8.52
CA ILE A 254 4.15 -6.57 -9.27
C ILE A 254 2.91 -6.55 -8.37
N CYS A 255 1.89 -5.82 -8.81
CA CYS A 255 0.56 -5.85 -8.18
C CYS A 255 -0.31 -6.88 -8.88
N VAL A 256 -0.70 -7.93 -8.14
CA VAL A 256 -1.64 -8.93 -8.63
C VAL A 256 -3.06 -8.45 -8.36
N ILE A 257 -3.93 -8.56 -9.36
CA ILE A 257 -5.35 -8.21 -9.29
C ILE A 257 -6.15 -9.45 -9.66
N GLY A 258 -7.11 -9.83 -8.80
CA GLY A 258 -7.98 -10.96 -9.08
C GLY A 258 -9.01 -10.60 -10.16
N ALA A 259 -9.07 -11.38 -11.24
CA ALA A 259 -10.01 -11.14 -12.34
C ALA A 259 -11.50 -11.17 -11.92
N GLY A 260 -11.82 -11.80 -10.79
CA GLY A 260 -13.17 -11.85 -10.22
C GLY A 260 -13.49 -10.74 -9.21
N GLN A 261 -12.56 -9.81 -8.95
CA GLN A 261 -12.85 -8.67 -8.07
C GLN A 261 -13.74 -7.66 -8.79
N SER A 262 -14.71 -7.08 -8.07
CA SER A 262 -15.49 -5.98 -8.63
C SER A 262 -14.59 -4.79 -8.95
N TRP A 263 -14.97 -4.02 -9.96
CA TRP A 263 -14.23 -2.83 -10.36
C TRP A 263 -14.05 -1.85 -9.19
N GLU A 264 -15.12 -1.62 -8.42
CA GLU A 264 -15.13 -0.81 -7.20
C GLU A 264 -14.02 -1.22 -6.22
N ASN A 265 -13.89 -2.52 -5.91
CA ASN A 265 -12.85 -3.01 -5.00
C ASN A 265 -11.41 -2.82 -5.52
N ILE A 266 -11.23 -2.61 -6.84
CA ILE A 266 -9.92 -2.41 -7.46
C ILE A 266 -9.55 -0.93 -7.45
N ILE A 267 -10.50 -0.04 -7.75
CA ILE A 267 -10.25 1.40 -7.91
C ILE A 267 -10.45 2.22 -6.63
N GLY A 268 -11.03 1.63 -5.58
CA GLY A 268 -11.44 2.32 -4.37
C GLY A 268 -12.93 2.62 -4.38
#